data_AF-A0AAJ5QNZ0-F1
#
_entry.id   AF-A0AAJ5QNZ0-F1
#
_cell.length_a   1.000
_cell.length_b   1.000
_cell.length_c   1.000
_cell.angle_alpha   90.00
_cell.angle_beta   90.00
_cell.angle_gamma   90.00
#
_symmetry.space_group_name_H-M   'P 1'
#
loop_
_entity.id
_entity.type
_entity.pdbx_description
1 polymer ?
#
loop_
_entity_poly.entity_id
_entity_poly.type
_entity_poly.pdbx_seq_one_letter_code
_entity_poly.pdbx_strand_id
1 'polypeptide(L)'
;MNISYYTFKKDEFEIIKGVVKKEIDRIWGAHLVNTEQSLDDDEVFMFYFEEYQPLMTVDSFNNDLKEASAQLTVDHEKMAALIHKFRNGKYPFEVKKSSKRFWIQCYIDNNNYTESMVWLDVSSIDELSVVKVNSERFHVRISTVKGKVFRASKFSIPELLIENSLQELIYLTSQKEKDD
;
A
#
# COMPACT_ATOMS: atom_id res chain seq x y z
N MET A 1 -15.64 4.25 3.79
CA MET A 1 -14.68 4.14 2.67
C MET A 1 -15.18 3.28 1.52
N ASN A 2 -15.37 3.90 0.36
CA ASN A 2 -15.75 3.23 -0.89
C ASN A 2 -14.51 3.01 -1.79
N ILE A 3 -13.83 1.87 -1.67
CA ILE A 3 -12.64 1.53 -2.45
C ILE A 3 -12.89 1.43 -3.97
N SER A 4 -14.15 1.28 -4.36
CA SER A 4 -14.58 1.16 -5.76
C SER A 4 -14.93 2.50 -6.40
N TYR A 5 -14.75 3.62 -5.69
CA TYR A 5 -15.11 4.96 -6.18
C TYR A 5 -14.60 5.25 -7.60
N TYR A 6 -13.29 5.07 -7.83
CA TYR A 6 -12.66 5.33 -9.13
C TYR A 6 -12.93 4.25 -10.19
N THR A 7 -13.59 3.15 -9.84
CA THR A 7 -14.16 2.24 -10.86
C THR A 7 -15.34 2.87 -11.56
N PHE A 8 -16.12 3.72 -10.86
CA PHE A 8 -17.27 4.42 -11.43
C PHE A 8 -16.96 5.88 -11.81
N LYS A 9 -15.82 6.42 -11.36
CA LYS A 9 -15.33 7.77 -11.66
C LYS A 9 -14.09 7.74 -12.54
N LYS A 10 -14.23 7.13 -13.72
CA LYS A 10 -13.11 6.90 -14.64
C LYS A 10 -12.45 8.20 -15.10
N ASP A 11 -13.22 9.22 -15.44
CA ASP A 11 -12.67 10.49 -15.92
C ASP A 11 -11.84 11.20 -14.83
N GLU A 12 -12.32 11.18 -13.58
CA GLU A 12 -11.56 11.70 -12.43
C GLU A 12 -10.26 10.90 -12.22
N PHE A 13 -10.32 9.58 -12.39
CA PHE A 13 -9.15 8.71 -12.27
C PHE A 13 -8.10 8.98 -13.36
N GLU A 14 -8.49 9.16 -14.62
CA GLU A 14 -7.55 9.44 -15.70
C GLU A 14 -6.86 10.81 -15.52
N ILE A 15 -7.59 11.83 -15.07
CA ILE A 15 -7.01 13.14 -14.72
C ILE A 15 -5.96 12.95 -13.62
N ILE A 16 -6.34 12.25 -12.55
CA ILE A 16 -5.46 11.98 -11.41
C ILE A 16 -4.22 11.17 -11.85
N LYS A 17 -4.38 10.15 -12.71
CA LYS A 17 -3.27 9.36 -13.27
C LYS A 17 -2.31 10.24 -14.06
N GLY A 18 -2.82 11.19 -14.84
CA GLY A 18 -2.01 12.18 -15.53
C GLY A 18 -1.18 13.05 -14.59
N VAL A 19 -1.78 13.53 -13.49
CA VAL A 19 -1.07 14.33 -12.47
C VAL A 19 0.01 13.50 -11.77
N VAL A 20 -0.30 12.26 -11.38
CA VAL A 20 0.67 11.35 -10.76
C VAL A 20 1.85 11.07 -11.70
N LYS A 21 1.60 10.79 -12.99
CA LYS A 21 2.68 10.62 -13.98
C LYS A 21 3.57 11.85 -14.08
N LYS A 22 2.98 13.04 -14.11
CA LYS A 22 3.73 14.31 -14.18
C LYS A 22 4.62 14.52 -12.96
N GLU A 23 4.14 14.17 -11.76
CA GLU A 23 4.96 14.28 -10.54
C GLU A 23 6.09 13.25 -10.50
N ILE A 24 5.82 12.01 -10.94
CA ILE A 24 6.88 11.00 -11.10
C ILE A 24 7.94 11.48 -12.09
N ASP A 25 7.53 12.02 -13.24
CA ASP A 25 8.44 12.56 -14.26
C ASP A 25 9.22 13.78 -13.73
N ARG A 26 8.61 14.64 -12.92
CA ARG A 26 9.32 15.76 -12.28
C ARG A 26 10.44 15.29 -11.35
N ILE A 27 10.24 14.19 -10.63
CA ILE A 27 11.22 13.66 -9.66
C ILE A 27 12.28 12.77 -10.34
N TRP A 28 11.85 11.88 -11.22
CA TRP A 28 12.68 10.81 -11.81
C TRP A 28 12.80 10.87 -13.34
N GLY A 29 12.26 11.88 -14.02
CA GLY A 29 12.26 12.00 -15.49
C GLY A 29 13.65 11.91 -16.11
N ALA A 30 14.67 12.52 -15.49
CA ALA A 30 16.05 12.41 -15.95
C ALA A 30 16.57 10.96 -15.89
N HIS A 31 16.19 10.21 -14.85
CA HIS A 31 16.56 8.80 -14.73
C HIS A 31 15.81 7.95 -15.77
N LEU A 32 14.50 8.16 -15.93
CA LEU A 32 13.68 7.50 -16.95
C LEU A 32 14.30 7.65 -18.35
N VAL A 33 14.66 8.87 -18.73
CA VAL A 33 15.33 9.18 -20.00
C VAL A 33 16.66 8.42 -20.15
N ASN A 34 17.50 8.42 -19.11
CA ASN A 34 18.80 7.74 -19.14
C ASN A 34 18.68 6.21 -19.24
N THR A 35 17.59 5.64 -18.74
CA THR A 35 17.30 4.19 -18.79
C THR A 35 16.39 3.77 -19.94
N GLU A 36 16.01 4.71 -20.82
CA GLU A 36 15.06 4.49 -21.92
C GLU A 36 13.71 3.90 -21.46
N GLN A 37 13.28 4.24 -20.24
CA GLN A 37 12.02 3.80 -19.65
C GLN A 37 10.91 4.83 -19.88
N SER A 38 9.67 4.34 -20.02
CA SER A 38 8.48 5.20 -20.19
C SER A 38 7.43 4.93 -19.12
N LEU A 39 6.81 5.99 -18.59
CA LEU A 39 5.66 5.87 -17.69
C LEU A 39 4.37 5.43 -18.39
N ASP A 40 4.39 5.25 -19.70
CA ASP A 40 3.29 4.61 -20.43
C ASP A 40 3.35 3.09 -20.37
N ASP A 41 4.49 2.52 -19.96
CA ASP A 41 4.59 1.13 -19.56
C ASP A 41 4.01 0.96 -18.14
N ASP A 42 3.04 0.05 -18.00
CA ASP A 42 2.35 -0.19 -16.73
C ASP A 42 3.28 -0.73 -15.63
N GLU A 43 4.29 -1.55 -15.96
CA GLU A 43 5.25 -2.08 -14.98
C GLU A 43 6.17 -0.97 -14.48
N VAL A 44 6.69 -0.15 -15.40
CA VAL A 44 7.52 1.02 -15.06
C VAL A 44 6.71 2.00 -14.23
N PHE A 45 5.51 2.36 -14.66
CA PHE A 45 4.63 3.27 -13.92
C PHE A 45 4.37 2.77 -12.50
N MET A 46 4.05 1.48 -12.33
CA MET A 46 3.76 0.92 -11.01
C MET A 46 4.99 0.91 -10.10
N PHE A 47 6.18 0.64 -10.63
CA PHE A 47 7.43 0.72 -9.86
C PHE A 47 7.63 2.13 -9.27
N TYR A 48 7.59 3.17 -10.09
CA TYR A 48 7.78 4.54 -9.61
C TYR A 48 6.59 5.06 -8.79
N PHE A 49 5.38 4.58 -9.07
CA PHE A 49 4.22 4.91 -8.26
C PHE A 49 4.38 4.43 -6.81
N GLU A 50 4.89 3.21 -6.61
CA GLU A 50 5.15 2.68 -5.26
C GLU A 50 6.27 3.46 -4.53
N GLU A 51 7.25 4.02 -5.25
CA GLU A 51 8.23 4.96 -4.68
C GLU A 51 7.63 6.33 -4.34
N TYR A 52 6.66 6.79 -5.13
CA TYR A 52 6.01 8.09 -4.96
C TYR A 52 4.97 8.07 -3.83
N GLN A 53 4.21 6.98 -3.70
CA GLN A 53 3.08 6.87 -2.79
C GLN A 53 3.37 7.23 -1.31
N PRO A 54 4.53 6.92 -0.71
CA PRO A 54 4.88 7.35 0.65
C PRO A 54 4.97 8.88 0.81
N LEU A 55 5.22 9.61 -0.28
CA LEU A 55 5.30 11.07 -0.31
C LEU A 55 3.93 11.73 -0.50
N MET A 56 2.91 10.96 -0.89
CA MET A 56 1.56 11.45 -1.16
C MET A 56 0.74 11.60 0.13
N THR A 57 0.70 12.83 0.65
CA THR A 57 -0.29 13.24 1.67
C THR A 57 -1.51 13.86 1.00
N VAL A 58 -2.65 13.91 1.71
CA VAL A 58 -3.87 14.57 1.17
C VAL A 58 -3.59 16.02 0.81
N ASP A 59 -2.86 16.75 1.67
CA ASP A 59 -2.58 18.16 1.45
C ASP A 59 -1.61 18.37 0.28
N SER A 60 -0.51 17.60 0.23
CA SER A 60 0.44 17.70 -0.89
C SER A 60 -0.23 17.34 -2.21
N PHE A 61 -1.01 16.25 -2.24
CA PHE A 61 -1.64 15.82 -3.49
C PHE A 61 -2.73 16.77 -3.98
N ASN A 62 -3.49 17.40 -3.07
CA ASN A 62 -4.43 18.46 -3.45
C ASN A 62 -3.71 19.70 -4.01
N ASN A 63 -2.49 20.01 -3.56
CA ASN A 63 -1.69 21.06 -4.16
C ASN A 63 -1.23 20.66 -5.57
N ASP A 64 -0.75 19.43 -5.77
CA ASP A 64 -0.37 18.93 -7.10
C ASP A 64 -1.53 19.00 -8.10
N LEU A 65 -2.74 18.60 -7.67
CA LEU A 65 -3.97 18.71 -8.47
C LEU A 65 -4.28 20.16 -8.85
N LYS A 66 -4.13 21.09 -7.90
CA LYS A 66 -4.36 22.52 -8.14
C LYS A 66 -3.33 23.11 -9.10
N GLU A 67 -2.05 22.77 -8.95
CA GLU A 67 -0.98 23.18 -9.86
C GLU A 67 -1.19 22.63 -11.27
N ALA A 68 -1.75 21.44 -11.39
CA ALA A 68 -2.19 20.86 -12.66
C ALA A 68 -3.50 21.43 -13.21
N SER A 69 -4.10 22.44 -12.55
CA SER A 69 -5.41 23.02 -12.90
C SER A 69 -6.55 22.00 -12.95
N ALA A 70 -6.42 20.87 -12.24
CA ALA A 70 -7.49 19.91 -12.08
C ALA A 70 -8.49 20.42 -11.03
N GLN A 71 -9.76 20.59 -11.43
CA GLN A 71 -10.85 20.95 -10.52
C GLN A 71 -11.32 19.73 -9.69
N LEU A 72 -10.38 19.10 -8.98
CA LEU A 72 -10.60 17.93 -8.15
C LEU A 72 -10.04 18.18 -6.76
N THR A 73 -10.70 17.60 -5.77
CA THR A 73 -10.22 17.56 -4.39
C THR A 73 -10.36 16.14 -3.87
N VAL A 74 -9.27 15.64 -3.31
CA VAL A 74 -9.20 14.35 -2.65
C VAL A 74 -9.26 14.52 -1.14
N ASP A 75 -9.89 13.57 -0.49
CA ASP A 75 -9.79 13.35 0.96
C ASP A 75 -9.06 12.02 1.21
N HIS A 76 -8.96 11.63 2.48
CA HIS A 76 -8.32 10.36 2.85
C HIS A 76 -9.02 9.13 2.24
N GLU A 77 -10.35 9.15 2.09
CA GLU A 77 -11.08 8.02 1.50
C GLU A 77 -10.85 7.92 0.00
N LYS A 78 -10.80 9.06 -0.71
CA LYS A 78 -10.47 9.11 -2.13
C LYS A 78 -9.02 8.71 -2.38
N MET A 79 -8.05 9.18 -1.60
CA MET A 79 -6.67 8.69 -1.77
C MET A 79 -6.55 7.18 -1.56
N ALA A 80 -7.25 6.64 -0.55
CA ALA A 80 -7.35 5.21 -0.34
C ALA A 80 -7.94 4.47 -1.57
N ALA A 81 -9.07 4.94 -2.10
CA ALA A 81 -9.67 4.37 -3.30
C ALA A 81 -8.76 4.49 -4.53
N LEU A 82 -7.98 5.56 -4.63
CA LEU A 82 -7.03 5.80 -5.71
C LEU A 82 -5.90 4.76 -5.71
N ILE A 83 -5.26 4.58 -4.56
CA ILE A 83 -4.16 3.62 -4.39
C ILE A 83 -4.67 2.20 -4.64
N HIS A 84 -5.85 1.87 -4.10
CA HIS A 84 -6.51 0.60 -4.38
C HIS A 84 -6.76 0.40 -5.88
N LYS A 85 -7.22 1.45 -6.59
CA LYS A 85 -7.47 1.40 -8.04
C LYS A 85 -6.19 1.20 -8.85
N PHE A 86 -5.09 1.89 -8.52
CA PHE A 86 -3.79 1.69 -9.18
C PHE A 86 -3.25 0.28 -8.97
N ARG A 87 -3.27 -0.21 -7.73
CA ARG A 87 -2.82 -1.58 -7.44
C ARG A 87 -3.72 -2.65 -8.05
N ASN A 88 -5.00 -2.35 -8.27
CA ASN A 88 -6.01 -3.22 -8.90
C ASN A 88 -6.01 -4.67 -8.36
N GLY A 89 -5.68 -4.85 -7.08
CA GLY A 89 -5.52 -6.17 -6.44
C GLY A 89 -4.35 -7.03 -6.98
N LYS A 90 -3.48 -6.49 -7.85
CA LYS A 90 -2.33 -7.18 -8.45
C LYS A 90 -1.01 -6.96 -7.72
N TYR A 91 -0.85 -5.83 -7.04
CA TYR A 91 0.36 -5.51 -6.28
C TYR A 91 0.12 -5.72 -4.79
N PRO A 92 0.47 -6.90 -4.26
CA PRO A 92 0.47 -7.05 -2.83
C PRO A 92 1.61 -6.21 -2.24
N PHE A 93 1.19 -5.31 -1.35
CA PHE A 93 1.96 -4.52 -0.38
C PHE A 93 3.49 -4.75 -0.24
N GLU A 94 4.30 -3.71 -0.45
CA GLU A 94 5.71 -3.73 -0.01
C GLU A 94 5.93 -2.63 1.04
N VAL A 95 6.34 -2.99 2.28
CA VAL A 95 6.90 -1.99 3.22
C VAL A 95 8.37 -1.89 2.97
N LYS A 96 8.78 -0.80 2.34
CA LYS A 96 10.20 -0.46 2.27
C LYS A 96 10.64 0.13 3.61
N LYS A 97 11.77 -0.35 4.13
CA LYS A 97 12.39 0.07 5.41
C LYS A 97 12.66 1.58 5.49
N SER A 98 12.69 2.26 4.34
CA SER A 98 12.91 3.71 4.18
C SER A 98 11.66 4.57 4.40
N SER A 99 10.46 3.98 4.36
CA SER A 99 9.21 4.74 4.39
C SER A 99 8.79 5.06 5.83
N LYS A 100 8.71 6.35 6.19
CA LYS A 100 8.16 6.76 7.50
C LYS A 100 6.65 6.49 7.60
N ARG A 101 5.94 6.51 6.47
CA ARG A 101 4.48 6.34 6.36
C ARG A 101 4.11 5.62 5.07
N PHE A 102 3.00 4.88 5.08
CA PHE A 102 2.53 4.11 3.92
C PHE A 102 1.04 3.74 4.05
N TRP A 103 0.36 3.51 2.92
CA TRP A 103 -1.02 2.99 2.91
C TRP A 103 -1.07 1.45 2.89
N ILE A 104 -1.91 0.88 3.74
CA ILE A 104 -2.06 -0.57 3.98
C ILE A 104 -3.43 -1.05 3.58
N GLN A 105 -3.50 -2.09 2.75
CA GLN A 105 -4.74 -2.80 2.46
C GLN A 105 -5.03 -3.87 3.52
N CYS A 106 -5.95 -3.60 4.44
CA CYS A 106 -6.25 -4.45 5.58
C CYS A 106 -7.74 -4.57 5.89
N TYR A 107 -8.12 -5.61 6.63
CA TYR A 107 -9.37 -5.69 7.36
C TYR A 107 -9.22 -4.94 8.69
N ILE A 108 -10.17 -4.05 8.99
CA ILE A 108 -10.14 -3.17 10.17
C ILE A 108 -10.58 -3.89 11.46
N ASP A 109 -11.34 -4.98 11.35
CA ASP A 109 -11.75 -5.78 12.50
C ASP A 109 -11.76 -7.28 12.17
N ASN A 110 -11.88 -8.13 13.19
CA ASN A 110 -11.81 -9.60 13.08
C ASN A 110 -13.01 -10.22 12.36
N ASN A 111 -14.18 -9.57 12.38
CA ASN A 111 -15.44 -10.10 11.88
C ASN A 111 -15.78 -9.55 10.48
N ASN A 112 -15.04 -8.54 10.02
CA ASN A 112 -15.27 -7.84 8.78
C ASN A 112 -14.25 -8.29 7.73
N TYR A 113 -14.79 -8.84 6.64
CA TYR A 113 -14.04 -9.24 5.45
C TYR A 113 -14.07 -8.18 4.36
N THR A 114 -14.48 -6.95 4.70
CA THR A 114 -14.42 -5.82 3.79
C THR A 114 -13.02 -5.22 3.85
N GLU A 115 -12.31 -5.30 2.73
CA GLU A 115 -10.99 -4.72 2.59
C GLU A 115 -11.05 -3.21 2.77
N SER A 116 -10.06 -2.66 3.46
CA SER A 116 -9.91 -1.23 3.68
C SER A 116 -8.48 -0.79 3.44
N MET A 117 -8.27 0.50 3.21
CA MET A 117 -6.96 1.11 3.04
C MET A 117 -6.72 2.07 4.22
N VAL A 118 -5.62 1.86 4.96
CA VAL A 118 -5.29 2.63 6.17
C VAL A 118 -3.93 3.30 5.99
N TRP A 119 -3.84 4.59 6.27
CA TRP A 119 -2.58 5.32 6.34
C TRP A 119 -1.91 5.06 7.68
N LEU A 120 -0.72 4.46 7.66
CA LEU A 120 0.00 4.09 8.87
C LEU A 120 1.37 4.76 8.92
N ASP A 121 1.75 5.21 10.10
CA ASP A 121 3.09 5.68 10.42
C ASP A 121 3.90 4.53 11.03
N VAL A 122 5.09 4.23 10.50
CA VAL A 122 5.94 3.15 11.01
C VAL A 122 6.23 3.34 12.50
N SER A 123 6.43 4.58 12.94
CA SER A 123 6.71 4.89 14.35
C SER A 123 5.53 4.61 15.29
N SER A 124 4.33 4.44 14.74
CA SER A 124 3.13 4.11 15.50
C SER A 124 2.89 2.62 15.67
N ILE A 125 3.71 1.77 15.04
CA ILE A 125 3.63 0.31 15.10
C ILE A 125 4.28 -0.15 16.40
N ASP A 126 3.54 -0.93 17.18
CA ASP A 126 4.01 -1.52 18.44
C ASP A 126 4.48 -2.96 18.19
N GLU A 127 3.63 -3.75 17.51
CA GLU A 127 3.92 -5.15 17.19
C GLU A 127 3.47 -5.50 15.76
N LEU A 128 4.24 -6.38 15.13
CA LEU A 128 3.89 -7.05 13.89
C LEU A 128 3.96 -8.56 14.13
N SER A 129 2.87 -9.28 13.86
CA SER A 129 2.81 -10.73 14.04
C SER A 129 2.06 -11.41 12.90
N VAL A 130 2.33 -12.70 12.68
CA VAL A 130 1.64 -13.48 11.65
C VAL A 130 0.63 -14.42 12.30
N VAL A 131 -0.64 -14.27 11.94
CA VAL A 131 -1.74 -15.07 12.49
C VAL A 131 -2.18 -16.09 11.46
N LYS A 132 -2.12 -17.37 11.81
CA LYS A 132 -2.71 -18.43 11.01
C LYS A 132 -4.23 -18.35 11.07
N VAL A 133 -4.88 -18.24 9.91
CA VAL A 133 -6.34 -18.08 9.77
C VAL A 133 -6.99 -19.42 9.49
N ASN A 134 -6.35 -20.23 8.64
CA ASN A 134 -6.73 -21.62 8.42
C ASN A 134 -5.48 -22.43 7.98
N SER A 135 -5.67 -23.69 7.57
CA SER A 135 -4.58 -24.57 7.15
C SER A 135 -3.69 -24.00 6.05
N GLU A 136 -4.23 -23.12 5.19
CA GLU A 136 -3.58 -22.63 3.97
C GLU A 136 -3.39 -21.10 3.95
N ARG A 137 -3.89 -20.39 4.96
CA ARG A 137 -3.89 -18.92 4.99
C ARG A 137 -3.37 -18.38 6.31
N PHE A 138 -2.54 -17.36 6.19
CA PHE A 138 -1.98 -16.56 7.27
C PHE A 138 -2.30 -15.10 6.98
N HIS A 139 -2.54 -14.29 7.99
CA HIS A 139 -2.67 -12.83 7.85
C HIS A 139 -1.59 -12.16 8.69
N VAL A 140 -1.05 -11.06 8.19
CA VAL A 140 -0.20 -10.18 8.99
C VAL A 140 -1.10 -9.33 9.89
N ARG A 141 -0.85 -9.37 11.19
CA ARG A 141 -1.46 -8.52 12.20
C ARG A 141 -0.51 -7.37 12.52
N ILE A 142 -1.04 -6.16 12.53
CA ILE A 142 -0.30 -4.94 12.88
C ILE A 142 -0.99 -4.30 14.07
N SER A 143 -0.33 -4.24 15.23
CA SER A 143 -0.79 -3.46 16.37
C SER A 143 -0.10 -2.10 16.40
N THR A 144 -0.83 -1.09 16.85
CA THR A 144 -0.29 0.25 17.05
C THR A 144 -0.13 0.54 18.53
N VAL A 145 0.73 1.50 18.87
CA VAL A 145 0.92 1.99 20.26
C VAL A 145 -0.40 2.47 20.88
N LYS A 146 -1.40 2.84 20.06
CA LYS A 146 -2.75 3.23 20.48
C LYS A 146 -3.74 2.05 20.60
N GLY A 147 -3.27 0.82 20.48
CA GLY A 147 -4.07 -0.41 20.62
C GLY A 147 -4.93 -0.77 19.41
N LYS A 148 -4.85 -0.04 18.27
CA LYS A 148 -5.54 -0.46 17.05
C LYS A 148 -4.83 -1.65 16.41
N VAL A 149 -5.61 -2.60 15.91
CA VAL A 149 -5.13 -3.83 15.29
C VAL A 149 -5.65 -3.91 13.86
N PHE A 150 -4.78 -4.18 12.90
CA PHE A 150 -5.10 -4.33 11.47
C PHE A 150 -4.71 -5.73 10.98
N ARG A 151 -5.45 -6.28 10.00
CA ARG A 151 -5.12 -7.57 9.34
C ARG A 151 -4.87 -7.36 7.85
N ALA A 152 -3.69 -7.61 7.31
CA ALA A 152 -3.43 -7.45 5.87
C ALA A 152 -4.35 -8.38 5.03
N SER A 153 -4.97 -7.86 3.96
CA SER A 153 -6.10 -8.54 3.30
C SER A 153 -5.74 -9.58 2.23
N LYS A 154 -4.57 -9.46 1.59
CA LYS A 154 -4.00 -10.47 0.69
C LYS A 154 -2.47 -10.28 0.70
N PHE A 155 -1.75 -11.37 0.93
CA PHE A 155 -0.32 -11.39 1.24
C PHE A 155 0.57 -10.55 0.32
N SER A 156 1.39 -9.70 0.95
CA SER A 156 2.84 -9.65 0.71
C SER A 156 3.53 -9.61 2.06
N ILE A 157 4.62 -10.38 2.17
CA ILE A 157 5.50 -10.38 3.33
C ILE A 157 6.72 -9.54 2.90
N PRO A 158 6.88 -8.28 3.36
CA PRO A 158 8.07 -7.46 3.14
C PRO A 158 9.35 -8.22 3.44
N GLU A 159 10.48 -7.91 2.79
CA GLU A 159 11.78 -8.56 3.10
C GLU A 159 12.15 -8.50 4.60
N LEU A 160 11.73 -7.45 5.32
CA LEU A 160 11.82 -7.38 6.79
C LEU A 160 10.88 -8.31 7.55
N LEU A 161 9.65 -8.44 7.04
CA LEU A 161 8.67 -9.36 7.60
C LEU A 161 9.06 -10.81 7.26
N ILE A 162 9.77 -11.06 6.16
CA ILE A 162 10.30 -12.38 5.81
C ILE A 162 11.30 -12.79 6.87
N GLU A 163 12.28 -11.97 7.27
CA GLU A 163 13.26 -12.39 8.28
C GLU A 163 12.62 -12.70 9.65
N ASN A 164 11.84 -11.77 10.22
CA ASN A 164 11.23 -11.98 11.54
C ASN A 164 10.11 -13.02 11.53
N SER A 165 9.27 -13.02 10.49
CA SER A 165 8.16 -13.98 10.38
C SER A 165 8.62 -15.35 9.89
N LEU A 166 9.70 -15.49 9.10
CA LEU A 166 10.32 -16.81 8.86
C LEU A 166 10.84 -17.35 10.17
N GLN A 167 11.53 -16.56 11.00
CA GLN A 167 12.04 -17.07 12.27
C GLN A 167 10.91 -17.59 13.16
N GLU A 168 9.80 -16.85 13.25
CA GLU A 168 8.62 -17.28 13.99
C GLU A 168 7.91 -18.49 13.34
N LEU A 169 7.78 -18.51 12.01
CA LEU A 169 7.18 -19.63 11.28
C LEU A 169 8.03 -20.90 11.39
N ILE A 170 9.35 -20.80 11.20
CA ILE A 170 10.35 -21.85 11.39
C ILE A 170 10.26 -22.39 12.82
N TYR A 171 10.20 -21.50 13.82
CA TYR A 171 10.03 -21.88 15.21
C TYR A 171 8.73 -22.69 15.39
N LEU A 172 7.59 -22.19 14.96
CA LEU A 172 6.29 -22.86 15.08
C LEU A 172 6.23 -24.20 14.34
N THR A 173 6.85 -24.32 13.16
CA THR A 173 6.94 -25.60 12.42
C THR A 173 7.88 -26.59 13.10
N SER A 174 8.98 -26.12 13.70
CA SER A 174 9.95 -26.97 14.41
C SER A 174 9.44 -27.49 15.75
N GLN A 175 8.46 -26.82 16.37
CA GLN A 175 7.74 -27.35 17.53
C GLN A 175 6.78 -28.48 17.12
N LYS A 176 6.19 -28.37 15.93
CA LYS A 176 5.26 -29.38 15.41
C LYS A 176 5.94 -30.72 15.10
N GLU A 177 7.21 -30.71 14.70
CA GLU A 177 8.01 -31.93 14.49
C GLU A 177 8.50 -32.59 15.79
N LYS A 178 8.33 -31.93 16.95
CA LYS A 178 8.69 -32.50 18.25
C LYS A 178 7.50 -33.12 18.99
N ASP A 179 6.28 -32.77 18.57
CA ASP A 179 5.02 -33.24 19.16
C ASP A 179 4.37 -34.39 18.34
N ASP A 180 4.98 -34.79 17.21
CA ASP A 180 4.70 -36.01 16.44
C ASP A 180 5.81 -37.07 16.70
#